data_AF-A0A377WBZ2-F1
#
_entry.id   AF-A0A377WBZ2-F1
#
_cell.length_a   1.000
_cell.length_b   1.000
_cell.length_c   1.000
_cell.angle_alpha   90.00
_cell.angle_beta   90.00
_cell.angle_gamma   90.00
#
_symmetry.space_group_name_H-M   'P 1'
#
loop_
_entity.id
_entity.type
_entity.pdbx_description
1 polymer ?
#
loop_
_entity_poly.entity_id
_entity_poly.type
_entity_poly.pdbx_seq_one_letter_code
_entity_poly.pdbx_strand_id
1 'polypeptide(L)'
;MAEKFTQHTGLVVPLDAANVDTDAIIPKQFLQKVTRTGFGAHLFNDWRFLDDKGQQPNPEFVLNFPEYQGASILLARENFGCGSSREHAPWALTDYGFKVVIAPSFADIFLRQQLQ
;
A
#
# COMPACT_ATOMS: atom_id res chain seq x y z
N MET A 1 -20.18 -0.32 -5.60
CA MET A 1 -20.60 0.92 -4.91
C MET A 1 -19.59 1.18 -3.83
N ALA A 2 -19.06 2.40 -3.71
CA ALA A 2 -18.12 2.72 -2.64
C ALA A 2 -18.81 2.49 -1.28
N GLU A 3 -18.15 1.76 -0.38
CA GLU A 3 -18.67 1.54 0.97
C GLU A 3 -18.67 2.85 1.74
N LYS A 4 -19.74 3.10 2.49
CA LYS A 4 -19.83 4.31 3.31
C LYS A 4 -18.79 4.22 4.42
N PHE A 5 -17.77 5.08 4.34
CA PHE A 5 -16.75 5.20 5.39
C PHE A 5 -17.21 6.21 6.44
N THR A 6 -17.55 5.74 7.65
CA THR A 6 -17.99 6.61 8.77
C THR A 6 -16.97 6.66 9.89
N GLN A 7 -16.60 5.49 10.42
CA GLN A 7 -15.65 5.33 11.50
C GLN A 7 -14.87 4.05 11.26
N HIS A 8 -13.56 4.10 11.50
CA HIS A 8 -12.68 2.94 11.46
C HIS A 8 -11.81 2.91 12.70
N THR A 9 -11.69 1.75 13.32
CA THR A 9 -10.75 1.49 14.42
C THR A 9 -9.93 0.29 14.00
N GLY A 10 -8.61 0.43 14.04
CA GLY A 10 -7.72 -0.61 13.56
C GLY A 10 -6.30 -0.40 14.05
N LEU A 11 -5.51 -1.46 13.96
CA LEU A 11 -4.10 -1.42 14.26
C LEU A 11 -3.35 -0.55 13.25
N VAL A 12 -2.47 0.30 13.78
CA VAL A 12 -1.63 1.22 13.01
C VAL A 12 -0.26 0.59 12.80
N VAL A 13 0.23 0.63 11.56
CA VAL A 13 1.60 0.28 11.22
C VAL A 13 2.36 1.53 10.74
N PRO A 14 3.49 1.88 11.38
CA PRO A 14 4.32 3.00 10.96
C PRO A 14 5.29 2.57 9.86
N LEU A 15 5.16 3.14 8.67
CA LEU A 15 6.14 3.06 7.60
C LEU A 15 7.03 4.31 7.66
N ASP A 16 8.24 4.14 8.18
CA ASP A 16 9.18 5.24 8.37
C ASP A 16 9.93 5.61 7.07
N ALA A 17 9.16 5.97 6.03
CA ALA A 17 9.67 6.33 4.72
C ALA A 17 8.90 7.53 4.14
N ALA A 18 9.63 8.50 3.60
CA ALA A 18 9.11 9.62 2.82
C ALA A 18 9.24 9.33 1.32
N ASN A 19 8.46 10.02 0.49
CA ASN A 19 8.47 9.85 -0.97
C ASN A 19 8.23 8.40 -1.40
N VAL A 20 7.29 7.73 -0.73
CA VAL A 20 6.87 6.37 -1.10
C VAL A 20 6.16 6.46 -2.45
N ASP A 21 6.83 6.09 -3.53
CA ASP A 21 6.29 6.20 -4.88
C ASP A 21 5.37 5.03 -5.26
N THR A 22 4.70 5.16 -6.40
CA THR A 22 3.77 4.13 -6.89
C THR A 22 4.44 2.82 -7.32
N ASP A 23 5.75 2.83 -7.63
CA ASP A 23 6.54 1.62 -7.86
C ASP A 23 6.83 0.89 -6.55
N ALA A 24 7.17 1.62 -5.49
CA ALA A 24 7.32 1.07 -4.15
C ALA A 24 6.01 0.45 -3.65
N ILE A 25 4.87 1.12 -3.85
CA ILE A 25 3.56 0.57 -3.43
C ILE A 25 3.25 -0.72 -4.19
N ILE A 26 3.37 -0.70 -5.52
CA ILE A 26 3.12 -1.87 -6.36
C ILE A 26 4.03 -1.84 -7.60
N PRO A 27 5.02 -2.75 -7.68
CA PRO A 27 5.96 -2.75 -8.80
C PRO A 27 5.29 -3.05 -10.15
N LYS A 28 5.85 -2.47 -11.21
CA LYS A 28 5.27 -2.51 -12.57
C LYS A 28 5.06 -3.91 -13.15
N GLN A 29 5.85 -4.90 -12.72
CA GLN A 29 5.76 -6.28 -13.19
C GLN A 29 4.42 -6.94 -12.82
N PHE A 30 3.71 -6.44 -11.81
CA PHE A 30 2.44 -6.98 -11.35
C PHE A 30 1.23 -6.36 -12.05
N LEU A 31 1.41 -5.35 -12.89
CA LEU A 31 0.34 -4.57 -13.54
C LEU A 31 -0.27 -5.25 -14.78
N GLN A 32 -0.01 -6.54 -15.00
CA GLN A 32 -0.53 -7.30 -16.14
C GLN A 32 -1.98 -7.77 -15.95
N LYS A 33 -2.47 -7.78 -14.70
CA LYS A 33 -3.84 -8.20 -14.38
C LYS A 33 -4.81 -7.03 -14.48
N VAL A 34 -5.98 -7.29 -15.04
CA VAL A 34 -7.08 -6.31 -15.15
C VAL A 34 -8.08 -6.38 -13.99
N THR A 35 -7.96 -7.38 -13.11
CA THR A 35 -8.87 -7.60 -11.97
C THR A 35 -8.37 -6.86 -10.74
N ARG A 36 -9.24 -6.11 -10.05
CA ARG A 36 -8.90 -5.32 -8.85
C ARG A 36 -8.42 -6.13 -7.62
N THR A 37 -8.37 -7.45 -7.71
CA THR A 37 -8.00 -8.37 -6.62
C THR A 37 -6.68 -9.09 -6.90
N GLY A 38 -6.01 -9.50 -5.83
CA GLY A 38 -4.72 -10.20 -5.87
C GLY A 38 -3.51 -9.26 -5.93
N PHE A 39 -3.71 -7.95 -5.85
CA PHE A 39 -2.62 -6.97 -5.79
C PHE A 39 -2.06 -6.81 -4.37
N GLY A 40 -2.87 -7.08 -3.34
CA GLY A 40 -2.44 -6.99 -1.93
C GLY A 40 -1.29 -7.95 -1.60
N ALA A 41 -1.22 -9.10 -2.27
CA ALA A 41 -0.10 -10.03 -2.14
C ALA A 41 1.24 -9.41 -2.58
N HIS A 42 1.19 -8.43 -3.48
CA HIS A 42 2.34 -7.76 -4.07
C HIS A 42 2.55 -6.33 -3.54
N LEU A 43 1.78 -5.92 -2.52
CA LEU A 43 1.95 -4.63 -1.86
C LEU A 43 3.37 -4.54 -1.26
N PHE A 44 4.08 -3.45 -1.59
CA PHE A 44 5.46 -3.22 -1.18
C PHE A 44 6.41 -4.36 -1.54
N ASN A 45 6.22 -5.05 -2.68
CA ASN A 45 6.91 -6.31 -2.96
C ASN A 45 8.44 -6.24 -2.78
N ASP A 46 9.08 -5.22 -3.38
CA ASP A 46 10.54 -5.02 -3.33
C ASP A 46 11.08 -4.74 -1.90
N TRP A 47 10.23 -4.30 -0.98
CA TRP A 47 10.60 -4.05 0.42
C TRP A 47 10.18 -5.21 1.33
N ARG A 48 9.02 -5.81 1.04
CA ARG A 48 8.34 -6.81 1.84
C ARG A 48 8.88 -8.21 1.61
N PHE A 49 9.53 -8.48 0.49
CA PHE A 49 10.08 -9.80 0.19
C PHE A 49 11.55 -9.69 -0.21
N LEU A 50 12.32 -10.73 0.11
CA LEU A 50 13.72 -10.89 -0.26
C LEU A 50 13.87 -11.54 -1.64
N ASP A 51 12.77 -11.99 -2.24
CA ASP A 51 12.74 -12.62 -3.55
C ASP A 51 11.65 -12.06 -4.46
N ASP A 52 11.91 -12.13 -5.78
CA ASP A 52 10.96 -11.67 -6.81
C ASP A 52 9.65 -12.47 -6.82
N LYS A 53 9.66 -13.66 -6.21
CA LYS A 53 8.50 -14.57 -6.15
C LYS A 53 7.53 -14.24 -5.02
N GLY A 54 7.90 -13.36 -4.09
CA GLY A 54 7.08 -13.01 -2.93
C GLY A 54 6.88 -14.17 -1.94
N GLN A 55 7.86 -15.07 -1.84
CA GLN A 55 7.79 -16.27 -0.99
C GLN A 55 8.66 -16.15 0.25
N GLN A 56 9.64 -15.23 0.25
CA GLN A 56 10.55 -15.02 1.37
C GLN A 56 10.30 -13.65 1.98
N PRO A 57 9.47 -13.53 3.04
CA PRO A 57 9.22 -12.26 3.70
C PRO A 57 10.52 -11.66 4.24
N ASN A 58 10.73 -10.37 3.99
CA ASN A 58 11.82 -9.61 4.58
C ASN A 58 11.54 -9.38 6.08
N PRO A 59 12.31 -9.97 7.00
CA PRO A 59 12.06 -9.83 8.44
C PRO A 59 12.35 -8.42 8.96
N GLU A 60 12.98 -7.54 8.17
CA GLU A 60 13.27 -6.14 8.54
C GLU A 60 12.16 -5.17 8.09
N PHE A 61 11.22 -5.64 7.27
CA PHE A 61 10.12 -4.80 6.80
C PHE A 61 8.94 -4.82 7.76
N VAL A 62 8.49 -3.62 8.15
CA VAL A 62 7.51 -3.42 9.22
C VAL A 62 6.19 -4.19 9.03
N LEU A 63 5.71 -4.37 7.79
CA LEU A 63 4.48 -5.13 7.55
C LEU A 63 4.60 -6.64 7.80
N ASN A 64 5.83 -7.16 7.91
CA ASN A 64 6.08 -8.56 8.23
C ASN A 64 6.27 -8.79 9.74
N PHE A 65 6.33 -7.74 10.55
CA PHE A 65 6.49 -7.94 11.99
C PHE A 65 5.20 -8.56 12.58
N PRO A 66 5.31 -9.54 13.50
CA PRO A 66 4.14 -10.19 14.10
C PRO A 66 3.17 -9.22 14.77
N GLU A 67 3.67 -8.16 15.39
CA GLU A 67 2.87 -7.15 16.08
C GLU A 67 2.03 -6.28 15.16
N TYR A 68 2.33 -6.22 13.86
CA TYR A 68 1.58 -5.47 12.85
C TYR A 68 0.66 -6.35 12.00
N GLN A 69 0.53 -7.64 12.34
CA GLN A 69 -0.41 -8.54 11.66
C GLN A 69 -1.84 -8.05 11.81
N GLY A 70 -2.54 -7.91 10.68
CA GLY A 70 -3.90 -7.36 10.64
C GLY A 70 -3.99 -5.84 10.74
N ALA A 71 -2.87 -5.12 10.61
CA ALA A 71 -2.88 -3.67 10.50
C ALA A 71 -3.78 -3.22 9.33
N SER A 72 -4.62 -2.21 9.60
CA SER A 72 -5.56 -1.66 8.62
C SER A 72 -5.42 -0.14 8.48
N ILE A 73 -4.49 0.46 9.23
CA ILE A 73 -4.14 1.88 9.15
C ILE A 73 -2.64 1.98 8.87
N LEU A 74 -2.27 2.59 7.74
CA LEU A 74 -0.88 2.88 7.39
C LEU A 74 -0.53 4.30 7.81
N LEU A 75 0.53 4.47 8.59
CA LEU A 75 1.09 5.79 8.93
C LEU A 75 2.40 5.96 8.16
N ALA A 76 2.49 6.95 7.27
CA ALA A 76 3.67 7.21 6.44
C ALA A 76 4.16 8.66 6.60
N ARG A 77 5.35 8.96 6.05
CA ARG A 77 5.85 10.34 5.95
C ARG A 77 5.29 11.04 4.71
N GLU A 78 5.81 12.23 4.45
CA GLU A 78 5.37 13.13 3.38
C GLU A 78 5.51 12.54 1.97
N ASN A 79 4.72 13.11 1.05
CA ASN A 79 4.73 12.82 -0.38
C ASN A 79 4.41 11.35 -0.72
N PHE A 80 3.44 10.78 -0.02
CA PHE A 80 3.02 9.39 -0.25
C PHE A 80 2.27 9.24 -1.60
N GLY A 81 2.58 8.17 -2.34
CA GLY A 81 2.01 7.88 -3.65
C GLY A 81 2.59 8.72 -4.78
N CYS A 82 3.80 9.27 -4.62
CA CYS A 82 4.46 10.05 -5.67
C CYS A 82 4.87 9.20 -6.89
N GLY A 83 5.41 9.86 -7.92
CA GLY A 83 5.89 9.18 -9.12
C GLY A 83 4.79 8.98 -10.18
N SER A 84 4.85 7.83 -10.87
CA SER A 84 4.05 7.59 -12.07
C SER A 84 2.56 7.36 -11.77
N SER A 85 1.69 7.74 -12.70
CA SER A 85 0.26 7.45 -12.62
C SER A 85 0.01 5.94 -12.58
N ARG A 86 -0.59 5.44 -11.50
CA ARG A 86 -0.80 4.00 -11.30
C ARG A 86 -2.03 3.68 -10.45
N GLU A 87 -3.17 3.50 -11.10
CA GLU A 87 -4.46 3.17 -10.44
C GLU A 87 -4.42 1.90 -9.59
N HIS A 88 -3.50 0.99 -9.89
CA HIS A 88 -3.29 -0.23 -9.13
C HIS A 88 -2.71 0.00 -7.73
N ALA A 89 -2.07 1.15 -7.46
CA ALA A 89 -1.48 1.42 -6.15
C ALA A 89 -2.54 1.56 -5.03
N PRO A 90 -3.61 2.37 -5.20
CA PRO A 90 -4.75 2.35 -4.28
C PRO A 90 -5.43 0.97 -4.14
N TRP A 91 -5.50 0.19 -5.23
CA TRP A 91 -6.08 -1.15 -5.19
C TRP A 91 -5.24 -2.13 -4.38
N ALA A 92 -3.90 -2.10 -4.52
CA ALA A 92 -3.00 -2.94 -3.74
C ALA A 92 -3.14 -2.67 -2.23
N LEU A 93 -3.24 -1.39 -1.83
CA LEU A 93 -3.46 -1.01 -0.43
C LEU A 93 -4.81 -1.56 0.08
N THR A 94 -5.87 -1.37 -0.70
CA THR A 94 -7.22 -1.80 -0.32
C THR A 94 -7.33 -3.32 -0.24
N ASP A 95 -6.79 -4.03 -1.23
CA ASP A 95 -6.81 -5.49 -1.34
C ASP A 95 -5.92 -6.16 -0.29
N TYR A 96 -4.85 -5.49 0.17
CA TYR A 96 -4.08 -5.93 1.34
C TYR A 96 -4.88 -5.84 2.64
N GLY A 97 -5.80 -4.87 2.73
CA GLY A 97 -6.65 -4.66 3.91
C GLY A 97 -6.50 -3.29 4.56
N PHE A 98 -5.71 -2.37 3.98
CA PHE A 98 -5.69 -0.99 4.46
C PHE A 98 -7.01 -0.29 4.17
N LYS A 99 -7.52 0.38 5.20
CA LYS A 99 -8.73 1.21 5.14
C LYS A 99 -8.40 2.69 5.23
N VAL A 100 -7.27 3.02 5.87
CA VAL A 100 -6.82 4.39 6.10
C VAL A 100 -5.32 4.49 5.84
N VAL A 101 -4.90 5.55 5.14
CA VAL A 101 -3.51 5.98 5.08
C VAL A 101 -3.43 7.37 5.67
N ILE A 102 -2.48 7.59 6.59
CA ILE A 102 -2.23 8.87 7.25
C ILE A 102 -0.82 9.30 6.85
N ALA A 103 -0.70 10.46 6.23
CA ALA A 103 0.56 11.07 5.85
C ALA A 103 0.45 12.60 5.90
N PRO A 104 1.55 13.34 6.10
CA PRO A 104 1.56 14.81 6.02
C PRO A 104 1.13 15.35 4.66
N SER A 105 1.41 14.62 3.58
CA SER A 105 1.04 14.99 2.22
C SER A 105 0.98 13.76 1.31
N PHE A 106 0.18 13.88 0.25
CA PHE A 106 0.00 12.87 -0.78
C PHE A 106 0.22 13.50 -2.14
N ALA A 107 0.68 12.70 -3.11
CA ALA A 107 0.78 13.17 -4.48
C ALA A 107 -0.60 13.35 -5.13
N ASP A 108 -0.78 14.44 -5.86
CA ASP A 108 -2.06 14.81 -6.47
C ASP A 108 -2.68 13.73 -7.37
N ILE A 109 -1.84 13.03 -8.13
CA ILE A 109 -2.29 11.96 -9.04
C ILE A 109 -2.82 10.77 -8.25
N PHE A 110 -2.13 10.39 -7.18
CA PHE A 110 -2.52 9.28 -6.33
C PHE A 110 -3.86 9.55 -5.62
N LEU A 111 -4.05 10.77 -5.08
CA LEU A 111 -5.33 11.19 -4.50
C LEU A 111 -6.49 11.10 -5.49
N ARG A 112 -6.28 11.50 -6.76
CA ARG A 112 -7.30 11.40 -7.81
C ARG A 112 -7.69 9.95 -8.11
N GLN A 113 -6.74 9.02 -8.05
CA GLN A 113 -6.97 7.60 -8.31
C GLN A 113 -7.70 6.88 -7.17
N GLN A 114 -7.55 7.38 -5.94
CA GLN A 114 -8.29 6.86 -4.78
C GLN A 114 -9.79 7.14 -4.86
N LEU A 115 -10.20 8.26 -5.47
CA LEU A 115 -11.58 8.72 -5.51
C LEU A 115 -12.42 8.12 -6.66
N GLN A 116 -11.85 7.22 -7.45
CA GLN A 116 -12.51 6.54 -8.59
C GLN A 116 -12.95 5.12 -8.25
#